data_AF-A0A8X6P287-F1
#
_entry.id   AF-A0A8X6P287-F1
#
_cell.length_a   1.000
_cell.length_b   1.000
_cell.length_c   1.000
_cell.angle_alpha   90.00
_cell.angle_beta   90.00
_cell.angle_gamma   90.00
#
_symmetry.space_group_name_H-M   'P 1'
#
loop_
_entity.id
_entity.type
_entity.pdbx_description
1 polymer ?
#
loop_
_entity_poly.entity_id
_entity_poly.type
_entity_poly.pdbx_seq_one_letter_code
_entity_poly.pdbx_strand_id
1 'polypeptide(L)' 'MGISRDHWHKRRKTGGKRKPIRKKRKFELGRPAANTKIGPQRIHTVRTRGGNKKYRALRLDHGNFSWASERK' A
#
# COMPACT_ATOMS: atom_id res chain seq x y z
N MET A 1 5.99 -14.39 5.63
CA MET A 1 5.82 -12.93 5.85
C MET A 1 6.60 -12.20 4.76
N GLY A 2 5.96 -11.32 3.99
CA GLY A 2 6.58 -10.66 2.84
C GLY A 2 7.36 -9.38 3.19
N ILE A 3 7.14 -8.34 2.38
CA ILE A 3 7.64 -6.97 2.61
C ILE A 3 7.22 -6.51 4.01
N SER A 4 8.13 -5.84 4.73
CA SER A 4 7.90 -5.33 6.09
C SER A 4 8.04 -3.81 6.10
N ARG A 5 7.26 -3.15 6.95
CA ARG A 5 7.26 -1.69 7.18
C ARG A 5 7.90 -1.32 8.53
N ASP A 6 8.60 -2.25 9.17
CA ASP A 6 9.36 -1.96 10.39
C ASP A 6 10.54 -1.02 10.10
N HIS A 7 11.04 -0.34 11.12
CA HIS A 7 12.19 0.57 10.98
C HIS A 7 13.48 -0.04 11.53
N TRP A 8 13.43 -1.27 12.06
CA TRP A 8 14.54 -1.87 12.82
C TRP A 8 15.62 -2.41 11.88
N HIS A 9 15.22 -2.75 10.66
CA HIS A 9 16.15 -3.08 9.59
C HIS A 9 16.96 -1.87 9.07
N LYS A 10 16.65 -0.63 9.48
CA LYS A 10 17.40 0.58 9.10
C LYS A 10 18.52 0.92 10.09
N ARG A 11 19.45 1.78 9.67
CA ARG A 11 20.53 2.33 10.53
C ARG A 11 19.99 3.29 11.59
N ARG A 12 20.78 3.49 12.65
CA ARG A 12 20.55 4.54 13.67
C ARG A 12 20.75 5.94 13.05
N LYS A 13 20.28 6.98 13.75
CA LYS A 13 20.58 8.38 13.40
C LYS A 13 22.09 8.64 13.29
N THR A 14 22.89 7.96 14.12
CA THR A 14 24.36 8.01 14.10
C THR A 14 25.00 7.15 13.00
N GLY A 15 24.24 6.49 12.13
CA GLY A 15 24.75 5.61 11.07
C GLY A 15 25.09 4.18 11.50
N GLY A 16 25.16 3.88 12.80
CA GLY A 16 25.43 2.54 13.32
C GLY A 16 24.37 1.50 12.90
N LYS A 17 24.81 0.27 12.58
CA LYS A 17 23.93 -0.86 12.24
C LYS A 17 23.16 -1.36 13.47
N ARG A 18 21.88 -1.70 13.30
CA ARG A 18 21.02 -2.28 14.36
C ARG A 18 20.92 -3.79 14.18
N LYS A 19 21.09 -4.56 15.26
CA LYS A 19 20.78 -5.99 15.29
C LYS A 19 19.25 -6.15 15.49
N PRO A 20 18.56 -6.93 14.64
CA PRO A 20 17.14 -7.21 14.85
C PRO A 20 16.91 -7.94 16.18
N ILE A 21 15.98 -7.47 17.00
CA ILE A 21 15.69 -8.08 18.31
C ILE A 21 14.61 -9.18 18.23
N ARG A 22 13.88 -9.27 17.10
CA ARG A 22 12.79 -10.22 16.91
C ARG A 22 12.56 -10.54 15.43
N LYS A 23 11.79 -11.60 15.18
CA LYS A 23 11.26 -11.94 13.84
C LYS A 23 10.17 -10.95 13.40
N LYS A 24 9.93 -10.85 12.09
CA LYS A 24 8.87 -10.02 11.50
C LYS A 24 7.50 -10.29 12.15
N ARG A 25 6.62 -9.30 12.23
CA ARG A 25 5.26 -9.44 12.78
C ARG A 25 4.17 -9.09 11.76
N LYS A 26 2.98 -9.72 11.91
CA LYS A 26 1.84 -9.54 11.00
C LYS A 26 1.36 -8.09 10.90
N PHE A 27 1.48 -7.29 11.96
CA PHE A 27 1.05 -5.90 11.94
C PHE A 27 2.00 -4.96 11.17
N GLU A 28 3.24 -5.39 10.92
CA GLU A 28 4.24 -4.62 10.15
C GLU A 28 4.21 -4.96 8.66
N LEU A 29 3.30 -5.82 8.20
CA LEU A 29 3.30 -6.27 6.81
C LEU A 29 3.10 -5.10 5.84
N GLY A 30 3.84 -5.17 4.73
CA GLY A 30 3.58 -4.45 3.49
C GLY A 30 2.92 -5.36 2.46
N ARG A 31 2.60 -4.79 1.30
CA ARG A 31 2.03 -5.51 0.14
C ARG A 31 2.64 -4.92 -1.14
N PRO A 32 2.72 -5.68 -2.25
CA PRO A 32 3.15 -5.14 -3.54
C PRO A 32 2.32 -3.92 -3.96
N ALA A 33 2.88 -3.04 -4.79
CA ALA A 33 2.11 -1.97 -5.42
C ALA A 33 1.04 -2.53 -6.37
N ALA A 34 -0.01 -1.76 -6.65
CA ALA A 34 -1.06 -2.17 -7.59
C ALA A 34 -0.70 -1.88 -9.05
N ASN A 35 0.15 -0.88 -9.30
CA ASN A 35 0.62 -0.47 -10.63
C ASN A 35 -0.52 -0.29 -11.66
N THR A 36 -1.58 0.43 -11.27
CA THR A 36 -2.79 0.65 -12.08
C THR A 36 -2.46 1.16 -13.49
N LYS A 37 -3.07 0.58 -14.53
CA LYS A 37 -2.92 0.98 -15.94
C LYS A 37 -4.28 1.28 -16.58
N ILE A 38 -4.26 1.93 -17.76
CA ILE A 38 -5.46 2.14 -18.56
C ILE A 38 -5.88 0.81 -19.22
N GLY A 39 -7.16 0.49 -19.20
CA GLY A 39 -7.72 -0.70 -19.84
C GLY A 39 -9.02 -1.18 -19.17
N PRO A 40 -9.58 -2.32 -19.61
CA PRO A 40 -10.88 -2.78 -19.12
C PRO A 40 -10.85 -2.99 -17.61
N GLN A 41 -11.91 -2.51 -16.95
CA GLN A 41 -12.01 -2.46 -15.49
C GLN A 41 -11.65 -3.81 -14.84
N ARG A 42 -10.67 -3.77 -13.94
CA ARG A 42 -10.26 -4.93 -13.13
C ARG A 42 -9.82 -4.47 -11.75
N ILE A 43 -10.61 -4.82 -10.74
CA ILE A 43 -10.39 -4.42 -9.34
C ILE A 43 -10.27 -5.67 -8.47
N HIS A 44 -9.22 -5.76 -7.66
CA HIS A 44 -9.00 -6.84 -6.69
C HIS A 44 -9.28 -6.36 -5.27
N THR A 45 -10.12 -7.10 -4.55
CA THR A 45 -10.42 -6.82 -3.15
C THR A 45 -9.37 -7.42 -2.23
N VAL A 46 -8.87 -6.64 -1.27
CA VAL A 46 -7.86 -7.06 -0.30
C VAL A 46 -8.39 -6.92 1.12
N ARG A 47 -8.49 -8.03 1.85
CA ARG A 47 -8.78 -8.02 3.29
C ARG A 47 -7.60 -7.42 4.07
N THR A 48 -7.91 -6.54 5.02
CA THR A 48 -6.94 -5.85 5.88
C THR A 48 -7.19 -6.12 7.37
N ARG A 49 -6.34 -5.54 8.24
CA ARG A 49 -6.46 -5.67 9.69
C ARG A 49 -7.78 -5.04 10.16
N GLY A 50 -8.42 -5.64 11.15
CA GLY A 50 -9.71 -5.18 11.66
C GLY A 50 -10.91 -5.59 10.81
N GLY A 51 -10.73 -6.45 9.80
CA GLY A 51 -11.84 -6.95 8.96
C GLY A 51 -12.17 -6.06 7.75
N ASN A 52 -11.60 -4.86 7.67
CA ASN A 52 -11.82 -3.92 6.59
C ASN A 52 -11.32 -4.44 5.23
N LYS A 53 -11.93 -3.94 4.15
CA LYS A 53 -11.53 -4.23 2.76
C LYS A 53 -10.90 -2.99 2.13
N LYS A 54 -9.87 -3.20 1.31
CA LYS A 54 -9.32 -2.18 0.41
C LYS A 54 -9.43 -2.68 -1.02
N TYR A 55 -9.74 -1.80 -1.95
CA TYR A 55 -9.85 -2.12 -3.36
C TYR A 55 -8.60 -1.69 -4.09
N ARG A 56 -7.99 -2.60 -4.85
CA ARG A 56 -6.83 -2.33 -5.69
C ARG A 56 -7.24 -2.40 -7.14
N ALA A 57 -7.36 -1.23 -7.76
CA ALA A 57 -7.47 -1.13 -9.20
C ALA A 57 -6.18 -1.65 -9.85
N LEU A 58 -6.31 -2.59 -10.78
CA LEU A 58 -5.20 -3.03 -11.64
C LEU A 58 -5.32 -2.40 -13.03
N ARG A 59 -6.57 -2.29 -13.52
CA ARG A 59 -6.91 -1.55 -14.74
C ARG A 59 -8.21 -0.77 -14.56
N LEU A 60 -8.26 0.44 -15.13
CA LEU A 60 -9.44 1.31 -15.21
C LEU A 60 -9.43 2.04 -16.57
N ASP A 61 -10.60 2.27 -17.13
CA ASP A 61 -10.86 2.96 -18.39
C ASP A 61 -11.66 4.26 -18.18
N HIS A 62 -12.47 4.30 -17.12
CA HIS A 62 -13.30 5.45 -16.75
C HIS A 62 -12.94 6.00 -15.37
N GLY A 63 -13.27 7.27 -15.13
CA GLY A 63 -13.11 7.95 -13.85
C GLY A 63 -14.18 9.03 -13.68
N ASN A 64 -14.45 9.42 -12.42
CA ASN A 64 -15.34 10.54 -12.13
C ASN A 64 -14.51 11.82 -12.00
N PHE A 65 -14.66 12.74 -12.95
CA PHE A 65 -13.95 14.01 -13.02
C PHE A 65 -14.95 15.16 -12.83
N SER A 66 -14.53 16.24 -12.17
CA SER A 66 -15.39 17.40 -11.89
C SER A 66 -14.67 18.68 -12.31
N TRP A 67 -15.40 19.55 -13.03
CA TRP A 67 -14.94 20.89 -13.39
C TRP A 67 -15.34 21.87 -12.28
N ALA A 68 -14.38 22.22 -11.42
CA ALA A 68 -14.67 23.01 -10.22
C ALA A 68 -15.00 24.49 -10.49
N SER A 69 -14.44 25.11 -11.53
CA SER A 69 -14.69 26.53 -11.82
C SER A 69 -16.04 26.84 -12.48
N GLU A 70 -16.74 25.85 -13.03
CA GLU A 70 -18.08 25.99 -13.62
C GLU A 70 -19.21 25.52 -12.68
N ARG A 71 -18.87 25.25 -11.42
CA ARG A 71 -19.83 24.89 -10.38
C ARG A 71 -20.56 26.16 -9.93
N LYS A 72 -21.66 26.48 -10.63
CA LYS A 72 -22.65 27.46 -10.19
C LYS A 72 -23.53 26.89 -9.07
#